data_AF-A0A374P5N8-F1
#
_entry.id   AF-A0A374P5N8-F1
#
_cell.length_a   1.000
_cell.length_b   1.000
_cell.length_c   1.000
_cell.angle_alpha   90.00
_cell.angle_beta   90.00
_cell.angle_gamma   90.00
#
_symmetry.space_group_name_H-M   'P 1'
#
loop_
_entity.id
_entity.type
_entity.pdbx_description
1 polymer ?
#
loop_
_entity_poly.entity_id
_entity_poly.type
_entity_poly.pdbx_seq_one_letter_code
_entity_poly.pdbx_strand_id
1 'polypeptide(L)'
;MKETKFRNYICWGVTALAVIALSIAFAFFLTRFQVMKAGVRAFIGILMPVIYGAVLAYLLLPIYNRTRSLLEGWIAKGVKKEKTVRGLSKAGATAVSLIVLFVIVAGLFWMVIPQIYTSIMTLQEGLGENINNLALWLQKLLEDNPSLEQKVIPMYDEVTNQLETWLTTSLVPNVSTVISGLSSGLLSVVLALKNILIGVIVMVYLLNIKETLSAQGKKIIYSVLPLRMANQFIEELRFVHRVFGGFITGKLLDSLIIGIICFVCLNWMKMPYVLLVSVIVGVTNVIPFFGPFIGAVPSAFLILLVSPMKCLYFLIFIVLLQQFDGNILGPKILGQSTGLPSFWVLFSILLFGGLFGFVGMIIAVPTFAVGYSMLSGLVNRALRKKELSLNTNDYKDLKHIDEEKKTYMR
;
A
#
# COMPACT_ATOMS: atom_id res chain seq x y z
N MET A 1 -48.16 -17.84 48.97
CA MET A 1 -47.83 -18.58 47.72
C MET A 1 -48.43 -17.98 46.43
N LYS A 2 -49.38 -17.02 46.48
CA LYS A 2 -49.97 -16.38 45.27
C LYS A 2 -49.18 -15.18 44.72
N GLU A 3 -48.49 -14.42 45.58
CA GLU A 3 -47.72 -13.23 45.15
C GLU A 3 -46.49 -13.57 44.29
N THR A 4 -45.82 -14.70 44.54
CA THR A 4 -44.65 -15.13 43.76
C THR A 4 -45.01 -15.50 42.32
N LYS A 5 -46.19 -16.10 42.10
CA LYS A 5 -46.67 -16.38 40.74
C LYS A 5 -46.95 -15.10 39.97
N PHE A 6 -47.62 -14.12 40.60
CA PHE A 6 -47.94 -12.84 39.97
C PHE A 6 -46.69 -12.04 39.60
N ARG A 7 -45.69 -11.99 40.49
CA ARG A 7 -44.40 -11.35 40.23
C ARG A 7 -43.64 -12.01 39.07
N ASN A 8 -43.70 -13.33 38.96
CA ASN A 8 -43.11 -14.05 37.83
C ASN A 8 -43.79 -13.68 36.52
N TYR A 9 -45.13 -13.65 36.44
CA TYR A 9 -45.84 -13.24 35.22
C TYR A 9 -45.51 -11.80 34.79
N ILE A 10 -45.34 -10.87 35.75
CA ILE A 10 -44.90 -9.51 35.46
C ILE A 10 -43.46 -9.50 34.93
N CYS A 11 -42.53 -10.25 35.54
CA CYS A 11 -41.16 -10.36 35.04
C CYS A 11 -41.11 -10.93 33.63
N TRP A 12 -41.87 -12.00 33.33
CA TRP A 12 -41.98 -12.57 31.99
C TRP A 12 -42.54 -11.56 30.99
N GLY A 13 -43.57 -10.80 31.37
CA GLY A 13 -44.14 -9.74 30.55
C GLY A 13 -43.17 -8.59 30.26
N VAL A 14 -42.42 -8.12 31.26
CA VAL A 14 -41.40 -7.07 31.11
C VAL A 14 -40.23 -7.56 30.25
N THR A 15 -39.77 -8.79 30.44
CA THR A 15 -38.72 -9.37 29.59
C THR A 15 -39.18 -9.54 28.15
N ALA A 16 -40.43 -9.98 27.92
CA ALA A 16 -40.98 -10.13 26.58
C ALA A 16 -41.09 -8.76 25.89
N LEU A 17 -41.58 -7.74 26.59
CA LEU A 17 -41.66 -6.37 26.08
C LEU A 17 -40.28 -5.80 25.78
N ALA A 18 -39.30 -5.99 26.68
CA ALA A 18 -37.93 -5.55 26.47
C ALA A 18 -37.28 -6.23 25.25
N VAL A 19 -37.47 -7.54 25.09
CA VAL A 19 -36.97 -8.31 23.93
C VAL A 19 -37.62 -7.85 22.64
N ILE A 20 -38.94 -7.63 22.63
CA ILE A 20 -39.66 -7.10 21.45
C ILE A 20 -39.17 -5.69 21.12
N ALA A 21 -39.02 -4.81 22.11
CA ALA A 21 -38.51 -3.46 21.91
C ALA A 21 -37.06 -3.47 21.37
N LEU A 22 -36.19 -4.32 21.91
CA LEU A 22 -34.82 -4.51 21.42
C LEU A 22 -34.79 -5.07 20.00
N SER A 23 -35.69 -6.00 19.68
CA SER A 23 -35.80 -6.60 18.34
C SER A 23 -36.29 -5.58 17.30
N ILE A 24 -37.27 -4.74 17.67
CA ILE A 24 -37.76 -3.64 16.82
C ILE A 24 -36.67 -2.58 16.65
N ALA A 25 -35.96 -2.20 17.71
CA ALA A 25 -34.84 -1.26 17.64
C ALA A 25 -33.70 -1.81 16.77
N PHE A 26 -33.40 -3.10 16.88
CA PHE A 26 -32.41 -3.78 16.05
C PHE A 26 -32.84 -3.87 14.58
N ALA A 27 -34.11 -4.18 14.30
CA ALA A 27 -34.65 -4.18 12.95
C ALA A 27 -34.68 -2.76 12.33
N PHE A 28 -35.01 -1.75 13.12
CA PHE A 28 -34.94 -0.35 12.70
C PHE A 28 -33.50 0.09 12.42
N PHE A 29 -32.55 -0.34 13.24
CA PHE A 29 -31.12 -0.12 13.01
C PHE A 29 -30.65 -0.80 11.72
N LEU A 30 -31.03 -2.05 11.48
CA LEU A 30 -30.68 -2.79 10.25
C LEU A 30 -31.29 -2.15 8.99
N THR A 31 -32.53 -1.68 9.06
CA THR A 31 -33.20 -1.02 7.91
C THR A 31 -32.64 0.38 7.63
N ARG A 32 -32.22 1.12 8.66
CA ARG A 32 -31.53 2.43 8.51
C ARG A 32 -30.02 2.31 8.34
N PHE A 33 -29.47 1.10 8.40
CA PHE A 33 -28.04 0.85 8.23
C PHE A 33 -27.51 1.36 6.88
N GLN A 34 -28.34 1.33 5.82
CA GLN A 34 -27.96 1.88 4.51
C GLN A 34 -27.83 3.41 4.54
N VAL A 35 -28.70 4.10 5.26
CA VAL A 35 -28.62 5.57 5.44
C VAL A 35 -27.40 5.93 6.29
N MET A 36 -27.13 5.16 7.35
CA MET A 36 -25.92 5.33 8.17
C MET A 36 -24.64 5.09 7.35
N LYS A 37 -24.61 4.02 6.54
CA LYS A 37 -23.51 3.75 5.60
C LYS A 37 -23.31 4.87 4.59
N ALA A 38 -24.39 5.41 4.04
CA ALA A 38 -24.33 6.53 3.11
C ALA A 38 -23.78 7.79 3.80
N GLY A 39 -24.22 8.09 5.02
CA GLY A 39 -23.70 9.19 5.83
C GLY A 39 -22.21 9.05 6.15
N VAL A 40 -21.77 7.85 6.56
CA VAL A 40 -20.34 7.56 6.80
C VAL A 40 -19.53 7.70 5.51
N ARG A 41 -20.02 7.19 4.38
CA ARG A 41 -19.34 7.32 3.08
C ARG A 41 -19.22 8.77 2.64
N ALA A 42 -20.27 9.57 2.81
CA ALA A 42 -20.24 11.00 2.52
C ALA A 42 -19.23 11.73 3.41
N PHE A 43 -19.22 11.44 4.71
CA PHE A 43 -18.25 12.00 5.65
C PHE A 43 -16.80 11.65 5.29
N ILE A 44 -16.52 10.37 4.99
CA ILE A 44 -15.20 9.94 4.52
C ILE A 44 -14.84 10.66 3.21
N GLY A 45 -15.79 10.76 2.27
CA GLY A 45 -15.62 11.46 1.00
C GLY A 45 -15.19 12.91 1.16
N ILE A 46 -15.77 13.63 2.12
CA ILE A 46 -15.42 15.02 2.45
C ILE A 46 -13.99 15.10 3.03
N LEU A 47 -13.57 14.10 3.82
CA LEU A 47 -12.24 14.05 4.42
C LEU A 47 -11.14 13.51 3.49
N MET A 48 -11.48 12.90 2.36
CA MET A 48 -10.49 12.28 1.45
C MET A 48 -9.34 13.22 1.05
N PRO A 49 -9.58 14.49 0.66
CA PRO A 49 -8.47 15.40 0.33
C PRO A 49 -7.52 15.63 1.51
N VAL A 50 -8.06 15.67 2.73
CA VAL A 50 -7.27 15.82 3.96
C VAL A 50 -6.46 14.55 4.23
N ILE A 51 -7.07 13.38 4.03
CA ILE A 51 -6.40 12.07 4.16
C ILE A 51 -5.25 11.96 3.16
N TYR A 52 -5.48 12.31 1.88
CA TYR A 52 -4.43 12.32 0.87
C TYR A 52 -3.30 13.28 1.22
N GLY A 53 -3.62 14.48 1.69
CA GLY A 53 -2.61 15.43 2.17
C GLY A 53 -1.81 14.92 3.37
N ALA A 54 -2.46 14.22 4.30
CA ALA A 54 -1.80 13.59 5.45
C ALA A 54 -0.87 12.45 5.02
N VAL A 55 -1.30 11.61 4.07
CA VAL A 55 -0.47 10.55 3.50
C VAL A 55 0.75 11.14 2.78
N LEU A 56 0.56 12.14 1.91
CA LEU A 56 1.65 12.83 1.24
C LEU A 56 2.61 13.48 2.24
N ALA A 57 2.08 14.10 3.31
CA ALA A 57 2.91 14.73 4.34
C ALA A 57 3.76 13.68 5.07
N TYR A 58 3.20 12.49 5.30
CA TYR A 58 3.94 11.39 5.91
C TYR A 58 5.02 10.85 4.96
N LEU A 59 4.71 10.66 3.68
CA LEU A 59 5.65 10.19 2.66
C LEU A 59 6.83 11.15 2.47
N LEU A 60 6.58 12.47 2.49
CA LEU A 60 7.63 13.49 2.35
C LEU A 60 8.30 13.85 3.67
N LEU A 61 7.88 13.27 4.80
CA LEU A 61 8.45 13.57 6.11
C LEU A 61 9.97 13.35 6.19
N PRO A 62 10.56 12.28 5.61
CA PRO A 62 12.01 12.07 5.62
C PRO A 62 12.76 13.19 4.87
N ILE A 63 12.24 13.59 3.70
CA ILE A 63 12.79 14.66 2.87
C ILE A 63 12.69 15.99 3.62
N TYR A 64 11.51 16.31 4.14
CA TYR A 64 11.29 17.53 4.91
C TYR A 64 12.22 17.62 6.12
N ASN A 65 12.34 16.56 6.93
CA ASN A 65 13.19 16.54 8.12
C ASN A 65 14.67 16.72 7.78
N ARG A 66 15.15 15.99 6.78
CA ARG A 66 16.55 16.06 6.35
C ARG A 66 16.87 17.46 5.81
N THR A 67 16.05 17.99 4.92
CA THR A 67 16.24 19.34 4.37
C THR A 67 16.16 20.40 5.46
N ARG A 68 15.18 20.31 6.37
CA ARG A 68 15.05 21.26 7.47
C ARG A 68 16.28 21.28 8.36
N SER A 69 16.79 20.11 8.76
CA SER A 69 17.99 20.03 9.61
C SER A 69 19.22 20.62 8.93
N LEU A 70 19.39 20.39 7.62
CA LEU A 70 20.48 20.97 6.84
C LEU A 70 20.35 22.50 6.76
N LEU A 71 19.15 23.00 6.46
CA LEU A 71 18.88 24.44 6.38
C LEU A 71 19.01 25.14 7.73
N GLU A 72 18.55 24.54 8.83
CA GLU A 72 18.75 25.08 10.19
C GLU A 72 20.25 25.25 10.48
N GLY A 73 21.07 24.24 10.17
CA GLY A 73 22.52 24.32 10.36
C GLY A 73 23.22 25.36 9.48
N TRP A 74 22.72 25.58 8.25
CA TRP A 74 23.30 26.56 7.32
C TRP A 74 22.87 28.00 7.65
N ILE A 75 21.57 28.22 7.90
CA ILE A 75 21.01 29.55 8.15
C ILE A 75 21.44 30.07 9.53
N ALA A 76 21.61 29.18 10.52
CA ALA A 76 22.13 29.55 11.84
C ALA A 76 23.55 30.16 11.80
N LYS A 77 24.33 29.93 10.73
CA LYS A 77 25.65 30.57 10.55
C LYS A 77 25.55 32.05 10.19
N GLY A 78 24.47 32.47 9.52
CA GLY A 78 24.29 33.85 9.05
C GLY A 78 23.26 34.67 9.85
N VAL A 79 22.31 34.02 10.53
CA VAL A 79 21.19 34.69 11.21
C VAL A 79 21.17 34.33 12.70
N LYS A 80 21.29 35.34 13.57
CA LYS A 80 21.31 35.15 15.04
C LYS A 80 19.92 34.97 15.68
N LYS A 81 18.83 35.35 14.98
CA LYS A 81 17.46 35.23 15.51
C LYS A 81 16.92 33.81 15.29
N GLU A 82 16.81 33.03 16.37
CA GLU A 82 16.35 31.64 16.35
C GLU A 82 14.96 31.47 15.70
N LYS A 83 14.03 32.39 15.96
CA LYS A 83 12.69 32.38 15.35
C LYS A 83 12.74 32.53 13.83
N THR A 84 13.66 33.36 13.33
CA THR A 84 13.87 33.58 11.89
C THR A 84 14.54 32.39 11.23
N VAL A 85 15.55 31.79 11.89
CA VAL A 85 16.20 30.54 11.43
C VAL A 85 15.15 29.43 11.27
N ARG A 86 14.34 29.19 12.31
CA ARG A 86 13.28 28.18 12.28
C ARG A 86 12.23 28.45 11.19
N GLY A 87 11.80 29.70 11.03
CA GLY A 87 10.83 30.07 10.00
C GLY A 87 11.34 29.82 8.58
N LEU A 88 12.56 30.29 8.28
CA LEU A 88 13.19 30.12 6.96
C LEU A 88 13.49 28.65 6.66
N SER A 89 14.00 27.88 7.63
CA SER A 89 14.26 26.46 7.42
C SER A 89 12.98 25.65 7.19
N LYS A 90 11.86 26.01 7.85
CA LYS A 90 10.54 25.40 7.60
C LYS A 90 10.04 25.72 6.19
N ALA A 91 10.12 26.98 5.77
CA ALA A 91 9.73 27.41 4.43
C ALA A 91 10.59 26.73 3.34
N GLY A 92 11.91 26.71 3.51
CA GLY A 92 12.83 26.05 2.57
C GLY A 92 12.62 24.53 2.50
N ALA A 93 12.42 23.86 3.64
CA ALA A 93 12.11 22.43 3.67
C ALA A 93 10.78 22.10 2.98
N THR A 94 9.78 22.97 3.13
CA THR A 94 8.49 22.86 2.43
C THR A 94 8.69 23.02 0.93
N ALA A 95 9.42 24.05 0.49
CA ALA A 95 9.68 24.32 -0.91
C ALA A 95 10.43 23.14 -1.57
N VAL A 96 11.47 22.61 -0.93
CA VAL A 96 12.18 21.42 -1.43
C VAL A 96 11.25 20.20 -1.48
N SER A 97 10.41 20.00 -0.47
CA SER A 97 9.45 18.88 -0.49
C SER A 97 8.45 19.00 -1.64
N LEU A 98 7.95 20.21 -1.92
CA LEU A 98 7.08 20.49 -3.07
C LEU A 98 7.80 20.26 -4.40
N ILE A 99 9.04 20.72 -4.53
CA ILE A 99 9.85 20.51 -5.74
C ILE A 99 10.07 19.01 -5.95
N VAL A 100 10.45 18.25 -4.90
CA VAL A 100 10.65 16.81 -5.00
C VAL A 100 9.35 16.10 -5.40
N LEU A 101 8.22 16.44 -4.79
CA LEU A 101 6.93 15.88 -5.16
C LEU A 101 6.60 16.19 -6.63
N PHE A 102 6.78 17.44 -7.05
CA PHE A 102 6.54 17.86 -8.42
C PHE A 102 7.44 17.13 -9.41
N VAL A 103 8.74 17.01 -9.12
CA VAL A 103 9.71 16.28 -9.96
C VAL A 103 9.34 14.80 -10.06
N ILE A 104 8.96 14.15 -8.96
CA ILE A 104 8.53 12.75 -8.98
C ILE A 104 7.26 12.59 -9.83
N VAL A 105 6.23 13.39 -9.57
CA VAL A 105 4.93 13.25 -10.25
C VAL A 105 5.05 13.63 -11.73
N ALA A 106 5.60 14.81 -12.03
CA ALA A 106 5.78 15.27 -13.41
C ALA A 106 6.77 14.38 -14.17
N GLY A 107 7.84 13.92 -13.52
CA GLY A 107 8.80 12.97 -14.09
C GLY A 107 8.14 11.63 -14.43
N LEU A 108 7.32 11.07 -13.53
CA LEU A 108 6.55 9.87 -13.82
C LEU A 108 5.59 10.06 -14.98
N PHE A 109 4.83 11.16 -15.03
CA PHE A 109 3.91 11.42 -16.15
C PHE A 109 4.66 11.63 -17.47
N TRP A 110 5.76 12.39 -17.45
CA TRP A 110 6.61 12.58 -18.63
C TRP A 110 7.19 11.25 -19.11
N MET A 111 7.65 10.37 -18.21
CA MET A 111 8.23 9.09 -18.61
C MET A 111 7.17 8.09 -19.08
N VAL A 112 6.03 8.03 -18.40
CA VAL A 112 5.02 6.98 -18.59
C VAL A 112 4.06 7.31 -19.74
N ILE A 113 3.53 8.53 -19.84
CA ILE A 113 2.50 8.85 -20.86
C ILE A 113 3.01 8.65 -22.29
N PRO A 114 4.14 9.27 -22.70
CA PRO A 114 4.65 9.11 -24.06
C PRO A 114 5.02 7.66 -24.34
N GLN A 115 5.55 6.95 -23.35
CA GLN A 115 5.92 5.56 -23.50
C GLN A 115 4.69 4.64 -23.63
N ILE A 116 3.61 4.91 -22.90
CA ILE A 116 2.33 4.21 -23.09
C ILE A 116 1.81 4.48 -24.51
N TYR A 117 1.83 5.73 -24.95
CA TYR A 117 1.39 6.10 -26.30
C TYR A 117 2.20 5.37 -27.38
N THR A 118 3.53 5.46 -27.33
CA THR A 118 4.39 4.76 -28.30
C THR A 118 4.21 3.26 -28.21
N SER A 119 4.09 2.68 -27.02
CA SER A 119 3.85 1.24 -26.87
C SER A 119 2.53 0.83 -27.51
N ILE A 120 1.46 1.61 -27.35
CA ILE A 120 0.15 1.31 -27.94
C ILE A 120 0.17 1.49 -29.46
N MET A 121 0.81 2.54 -29.98
CA MET A 121 0.94 2.75 -31.43
C MET A 121 1.79 1.65 -32.08
N THR A 122 2.94 1.32 -31.49
CA THR A 122 3.81 0.23 -31.98
C THR A 122 3.11 -1.14 -31.89
N LEU A 123 2.31 -1.36 -30.85
CA LEU A 123 1.44 -2.54 -30.79
C LEU A 123 0.44 -2.49 -31.95
N GLN A 124 -0.34 -1.42 -32.10
CA GLN A 124 -1.35 -1.30 -33.14
C GLN A 124 -0.78 -1.53 -34.55
N GLU A 125 0.35 -0.88 -34.88
CA GLU A 125 1.01 -1.00 -36.18
C GLU A 125 1.61 -2.39 -36.41
N GLY A 126 2.19 -2.99 -35.36
CA GLY A 126 2.84 -4.30 -35.44
C GLY A 126 1.93 -5.49 -35.12
N LEU A 127 0.69 -5.30 -34.69
CA LEU A 127 -0.15 -6.35 -34.10
C LEU A 127 -0.40 -7.49 -35.08
N GLY A 128 -0.81 -7.18 -36.31
CA GLY A 128 -1.06 -8.20 -37.33
C GLY A 128 0.21 -9.02 -37.61
N GLU A 129 1.35 -8.36 -37.76
CA GLU A 129 2.64 -9.02 -38.00
C GLU A 129 3.12 -9.83 -36.78
N ASN A 130 2.97 -9.28 -35.58
CA ASN A 130 3.35 -9.90 -34.31
C ASN A 130 2.50 -11.15 -34.00
N ILE A 131 1.19 -11.08 -34.26
CA ILE A 131 0.28 -12.22 -34.18
C ILE A 131 0.70 -13.28 -35.20
N ASN A 132 0.99 -12.92 -36.44
CA ASN A 132 1.44 -13.89 -37.44
C ASN A 132 2.79 -14.53 -37.04
N ASN A 133 3.74 -13.75 -36.52
CA ASN A 133 5.04 -14.24 -36.07
C ASN A 133 4.92 -15.19 -34.87
N LEU A 134 4.01 -14.91 -33.95
CA LEU A 134 3.75 -15.77 -32.79
C LEU A 134 3.05 -17.07 -33.20
N ALA A 135 2.15 -17.00 -34.19
CA ALA A 135 1.51 -18.18 -34.80
C ALA A 135 2.55 -19.10 -35.46
N LEU A 136 3.46 -18.53 -36.27
CA LEU A 136 4.54 -19.27 -36.92
C LEU A 136 5.51 -19.89 -35.91
N TRP A 137 5.81 -19.19 -34.83
CA TRP A 137 6.64 -19.73 -33.76
C TRP A 137 5.95 -20.89 -33.02
N LEU A 138 4.65 -20.78 -32.74
CA LEU A 138 3.86 -21.87 -32.15
C LEU A 138 3.81 -23.09 -33.06
N GLN A 139 3.55 -22.90 -34.36
CA GLN A 139 3.56 -23.98 -35.35
C GLN A 139 4.92 -24.68 -35.38
N LYS A 140 6.02 -23.92 -35.42
CA LYS A 140 7.38 -24.47 -35.41
C LYS A 140 7.73 -25.19 -34.12
N LEU A 141 7.20 -24.76 -32.97
CA LEU A 141 7.39 -25.47 -31.69
C LEU A 141 6.56 -26.76 -31.59
N LEU A 142 5.41 -26.80 -32.26
CA LEU A 142 4.45 -27.89 -32.18
C LEU A 142 4.55 -28.87 -33.36
N GLU A 143 5.45 -28.62 -34.30
CA GLU A 143 5.69 -29.44 -35.51
C GLU A 143 5.88 -30.94 -35.20
N ASP A 144 6.56 -31.25 -34.09
CA ASP A 144 6.80 -32.62 -33.62
C ASP A 144 5.60 -33.24 -32.88
N ASN A 145 4.52 -32.48 -32.62
CA ASN A 145 3.35 -32.91 -31.84
C ASN A 145 2.01 -32.48 -32.48
N PRO A 146 1.55 -33.15 -33.56
CA PRO A 146 0.37 -32.75 -34.34
C PRO A 146 -0.94 -32.74 -33.53
N SER A 147 -1.03 -33.59 -32.51
CA SER A 147 -2.19 -33.69 -31.63
C SER A 147 -2.35 -32.50 -30.68
N LEU A 148 -1.23 -31.84 -30.32
CA LEU A 148 -1.25 -30.59 -29.55
C LEU A 148 -1.49 -29.40 -30.46
N GLU A 149 -0.91 -29.39 -31.66
CA GLU A 149 -1.14 -28.34 -32.66
C GLU A 149 -2.64 -28.16 -32.98
N GLN A 150 -3.36 -29.25 -33.26
CA GLN A 150 -4.80 -29.20 -33.55
C GLN A 150 -5.66 -28.66 -32.41
N LYS A 151 -5.17 -28.67 -31.16
CA LYS A 151 -5.88 -28.10 -30.00
C LYS A 151 -5.46 -26.66 -29.71
N VAL A 152 -4.19 -26.33 -29.94
CA VAL A 152 -3.60 -25.04 -29.57
C VAL A 152 -3.88 -23.97 -30.62
N ILE A 153 -3.81 -24.29 -31.91
CA ILE A 153 -4.00 -23.30 -33.00
C ILE A 153 -5.42 -22.69 -33.01
N PRO A 154 -6.52 -23.46 -32.89
CA PRO A 154 -7.86 -22.86 -32.84
C PRO A 154 -8.07 -21.98 -31.59
N MET A 155 -7.53 -22.41 -30.44
CA MET A 155 -7.59 -21.62 -29.21
C MET A 155 -6.76 -20.33 -29.33
N TYR A 156 -5.63 -20.41 -30.02
CA TYR A 156 -4.81 -19.26 -30.36
C TYR A 156 -5.56 -18.26 -31.24
N ASP A 157 -6.17 -18.71 -32.34
CA ASP A 157 -6.93 -17.87 -33.27
C ASP A 157 -8.13 -17.19 -32.58
N GLU A 158 -8.82 -17.90 -31.68
CA GLU A 158 -9.92 -17.30 -30.93
C GLU A 158 -9.42 -16.24 -29.93
N VAL A 159 -8.33 -16.52 -29.21
CA VAL A 159 -7.73 -15.55 -28.29
C VAL A 159 -7.23 -14.32 -29.05
N THR A 160 -6.56 -14.47 -30.19
CA THR A 160 -6.03 -13.34 -30.97
C THR A 160 -7.15 -12.49 -31.56
N ASN A 161 -8.21 -13.10 -32.09
CA ASN A 161 -9.38 -12.37 -32.60
C ASN A 161 -10.09 -11.56 -31.49
N GLN A 162 -10.26 -12.15 -30.30
CA GLN A 162 -10.82 -11.43 -29.15
C GLN A 162 -9.90 -10.28 -28.70
N LEU A 163 -8.59 -10.50 -28.76
CA LEU A 163 -7.58 -9.52 -28.37
C LEU A 163 -7.52 -8.36 -29.36
N GLU A 164 -7.56 -8.63 -30.66
CA GLU A 164 -7.65 -7.62 -31.73
C GLU A 164 -8.94 -6.79 -31.59
N THR A 165 -10.07 -7.45 -31.34
CA THR A 165 -11.36 -6.78 -31.11
C THR A 165 -11.31 -5.88 -29.87
N TRP A 166 -10.77 -6.38 -28.75
CA TRP A 166 -10.64 -5.60 -27.52
C TRP A 166 -9.68 -4.41 -27.70
N LEU A 167 -8.57 -4.60 -28.42
CA LEU A 167 -7.60 -3.53 -28.69
C LEU A 167 -8.20 -2.42 -29.55
N THR A 168 -8.84 -2.78 -30.66
CA THR A 168 -9.42 -1.83 -31.63
C THR A 168 -10.67 -1.13 -31.09
N THR A 169 -11.51 -1.84 -30.32
CA THR A 169 -12.82 -1.31 -29.89
C THR A 169 -12.78 -0.70 -28.49
N SER A 170 -11.89 -1.18 -27.61
CA SER A 170 -11.80 -0.70 -26.22
C SER A 170 -10.50 0.03 -25.93
N LEU A 171 -9.32 -0.58 -26.15
CA LEU A 171 -8.06 0.00 -25.68
C LEU A 171 -7.68 1.28 -26.45
N VAL A 172 -7.60 1.22 -27.78
CA VAL A 172 -7.19 2.35 -28.63
C VAL A 172 -8.14 3.55 -28.48
N PRO A 173 -9.48 3.39 -28.55
CA PRO A 173 -10.40 4.51 -28.36
C PRO A 173 -10.34 5.10 -26.95
N ASN A 174 -10.19 4.28 -25.90
CA ASN A 174 -10.07 4.78 -24.53
C ASN A 174 -8.77 5.56 -24.31
N VAL A 175 -7.65 5.08 -24.85
CA VAL A 175 -6.36 5.77 -24.76
C VAL A 175 -6.40 7.07 -25.56
N SER A 176 -6.97 7.04 -26.77
CA SER A 176 -7.18 8.25 -27.58
C SER A 176 -8.11 9.23 -26.87
N THR A 177 -9.14 8.77 -26.16
CA THR A 177 -10.05 9.59 -25.36
C THR A 177 -9.40 10.14 -24.09
N VAL A 178 -8.51 9.40 -23.44
CA VAL A 178 -7.72 9.89 -22.31
C VAL A 178 -6.75 10.98 -22.79
N ILE A 179 -6.07 10.78 -23.91
CA ILE A 179 -5.10 11.74 -24.47
C ILE A 179 -5.81 12.98 -25.05
N SER A 180 -6.90 12.79 -25.80
CA SER A 180 -7.72 13.90 -26.30
C SER A 180 -8.54 14.57 -25.20
N GLY A 181 -8.91 13.85 -24.13
CA GLY A 181 -9.54 14.40 -22.94
C GLY A 181 -8.56 15.24 -22.10
N LEU A 182 -7.27 14.91 -22.11
CA LEU A 182 -6.21 15.76 -21.57
C LEU A 182 -6.04 17.06 -22.38
N SER A 183 -6.35 17.06 -23.68
CA SER A 183 -6.27 18.26 -24.54
C SER A 183 -7.59 19.05 -24.64
N SER A 184 -8.75 18.43 -24.46
CA SER A 184 -10.08 19.05 -24.67
C SER A 184 -10.93 19.19 -23.39
N GLY A 185 -10.56 18.56 -22.29
CA GLY A 185 -11.35 18.50 -21.06
C GLY A 185 -10.82 19.37 -19.93
N LEU A 186 -10.77 20.69 -20.11
CA LEU A 186 -10.34 21.64 -19.07
C LEU A 186 -11.10 21.42 -17.75
N LEU A 187 -12.39 21.06 -17.80
CA LEU A 187 -13.20 20.81 -16.61
C LEU A 187 -12.78 19.55 -15.82
N SER A 188 -12.50 18.44 -16.50
CA SER A 188 -12.11 17.18 -15.84
C SER A 188 -10.70 17.28 -15.26
N VAL A 189 -9.79 17.94 -15.98
CA VAL A 189 -8.44 18.25 -15.49
C VAL A 189 -8.52 19.20 -14.29
N VAL A 190 -9.36 20.25 -14.34
CA VAL A 190 -9.56 21.18 -13.22
C VAL A 190 -10.13 20.47 -11.99
N LEU A 191 -11.08 19.55 -12.14
CA LEU A 191 -11.62 18.79 -11.01
C LEU A 191 -10.59 17.84 -10.38
N ALA A 192 -9.77 17.17 -11.20
CA ALA A 192 -8.67 16.32 -10.72
C ALA A 192 -7.58 17.16 -10.04
N LEU A 193 -7.17 18.27 -10.67
CA LEU A 193 -6.22 19.23 -10.12
C LEU A 193 -6.72 19.85 -8.82
N LYS A 194 -8.02 20.15 -8.69
CA LYS A 194 -8.60 20.67 -7.44
C LYS A 194 -8.36 19.73 -6.27
N ASN A 195 -8.65 18.44 -6.43
CA ASN A 195 -8.49 17.47 -5.34
C ASN A 195 -7.02 17.23 -4.98
N ILE A 196 -6.14 17.17 -5.99
CA ILE A 196 -4.69 17.07 -5.79
C ILE A 196 -4.18 18.34 -5.10
N LEU A 197 -4.59 19.53 -5.55
CA LEU A 197 -4.19 20.81 -5.00
C LEU A 197 -4.60 20.95 -3.54
N ILE A 198 -5.84 20.58 -3.18
CA ILE A 198 -6.28 20.55 -1.78
C ILE A 198 -5.40 19.59 -0.97
N GLY A 199 -5.11 18.39 -1.49
CA GLY A 199 -4.20 17.45 -0.83
C GLY A 199 -2.80 18.04 -0.63
N VAL A 200 -2.23 18.71 -1.63
CA VAL A 200 -0.93 19.38 -1.55
C VAL A 200 -0.95 20.54 -0.55
N ILE A 201 -2.02 21.34 -0.53
CA ILE A 201 -2.21 22.41 0.46
C ILE A 201 -2.22 21.81 1.87
N VAL A 202 -3.05 20.78 2.10
CA VAL A 202 -3.11 20.09 3.40
C VAL A 202 -1.75 19.52 3.78
N MET A 203 -1.04 18.91 2.84
CA MET A 203 0.31 18.38 3.05
C MET A 203 1.27 19.47 3.53
N VAL A 204 1.30 20.63 2.86
CA VAL A 204 2.12 21.79 3.25
C VAL A 204 1.78 22.25 4.66
N TYR A 205 0.49 22.38 4.98
CA TYR A 205 0.06 22.77 6.33
C TYR A 205 0.55 21.76 7.37
N LEU A 206 0.24 20.48 7.20
CA LEU A 206 0.59 19.41 8.14
C LEU A 206 2.10 19.32 8.38
N LEU A 207 2.92 19.42 7.33
CA LEU A 207 4.39 19.40 7.47
C LEU A 207 4.90 20.54 8.35
N ASN A 208 4.34 21.73 8.23
CA ASN A 208 4.77 22.92 8.97
C ASN A 208 4.24 22.99 10.40
N ILE A 209 3.08 22.41 10.67
CA ILE A 209 2.45 22.39 12.01
C ILE A 209 2.65 21.10 12.78
N LYS A 210 3.35 20.08 12.24
CA LYS A 210 3.50 18.75 12.86
C LYS A 210 4.04 18.78 14.30
N GLU A 211 4.94 19.71 14.63
CA GLU A 211 5.49 19.85 15.98
C GLU A 211 4.42 20.34 16.94
N THR A 212 3.62 21.32 16.50
CA THR A 212 2.49 21.85 17.24
C THR A 212 1.41 20.78 17.42
N LEU A 213 1.07 20.03 16.37
CA LEU A 213 0.11 18.93 16.44
C LEU A 213 0.59 17.81 17.38
N SER A 214 1.88 17.47 17.33
CA SER A 214 2.48 16.49 18.25
C SER A 214 2.42 16.97 19.70
N ALA A 215 2.72 18.25 19.96
CA ALA A 215 2.65 18.84 21.29
C ALA A 215 1.21 18.92 21.82
N GLN A 216 0.25 19.34 20.99
CA GLN A 216 -1.16 19.37 21.31
C GLN A 216 -1.71 17.97 21.59
N GLY A 217 -1.35 16.99 20.77
CA GLY A 217 -1.71 15.58 20.99
C GLY A 217 -1.21 15.06 22.33
N LYS A 218 0.07 15.31 22.67
CA LYS A 218 0.62 14.95 23.99
C LYS A 218 -0.13 15.66 25.12
N LYS A 219 -0.44 16.95 24.98
CA LYS A 219 -1.21 17.71 25.99
C LYS A 219 -2.58 17.09 26.24
N ILE A 220 -3.30 16.70 25.19
CA ILE A 220 -4.61 16.03 25.29
C ILE A 220 -4.48 14.66 25.99
N ILE A 221 -3.46 13.88 25.63
CA ILE A 221 -3.22 12.56 26.23
C ILE A 221 -2.98 12.70 27.74
N TYR A 222 -2.11 13.63 28.15
CA TYR A 222 -1.82 13.88 29.57
C TYR A 222 -3.00 14.49 30.34
N SER A 223 -3.95 15.15 29.68
CA SER A 223 -5.14 15.69 30.35
C SER A 223 -6.23 14.63 30.57
N VAL A 224 -6.31 13.62 29.69
CA VAL A 224 -7.38 12.60 29.74
C VAL A 224 -6.95 11.36 30.51
N LEU A 225 -5.67 10.98 30.45
CA LEU A 225 -5.16 9.73 31.02
C LEU A 225 -4.29 9.97 32.26
N PRO A 226 -4.30 9.05 33.25
CA PRO A 226 -3.33 9.04 34.33
C PRO A 226 -1.89 8.99 33.79
N LEU A 227 -0.95 9.63 34.50
CA LEU A 227 0.45 9.79 34.07
C LEU A 227 1.10 8.48 33.58
N ARG A 228 0.87 7.37 34.28
CA ARG A 228 1.40 6.06 33.90
C ARG A 228 0.85 5.57 32.55
N MET A 229 -0.45 5.72 32.31
CA MET A 229 -1.09 5.30 31.06
C MET A 229 -0.74 6.25 29.92
N ALA A 230 -0.67 7.56 30.18
CA ALA A 230 -0.23 8.56 29.21
C ALA A 230 1.19 8.29 28.70
N ASN A 231 2.14 8.01 29.61
CA ASN A 231 3.53 7.68 29.25
C ASN A 231 3.60 6.41 28.39
N GLN A 232 2.85 5.36 28.76
CA GLN A 232 2.77 4.13 27.96
C GLN A 232 2.19 4.41 26.57
N PHE A 233 1.08 5.16 26.49
CA PHE A 233 0.44 5.48 25.21
C PHE A 233 1.36 6.27 24.27
N ILE A 234 2.14 7.22 24.80
CA ILE A 234 3.13 7.98 24.02
C ILE A 234 4.29 7.09 23.56
N GLU A 235 4.70 6.11 24.37
CA GLU A 235 5.69 5.11 23.96
C GLU A 235 5.19 4.24 22.81
N GLU A 236 3.96 3.75 22.90
CA GLU A 236 3.32 3.00 21.81
C GLU A 236 3.20 3.85 20.53
N LEU A 237 2.79 5.11 20.62
CA LEU A 237 2.74 6.01 19.46
C LEU A 237 4.12 6.22 18.81
N ARG A 238 5.19 6.30 19.62
CA ARG A 238 6.57 6.38 19.10
C ARG A 238 6.98 5.08 18.42
N PHE A 239 6.54 3.93 18.93
CA PHE A 239 6.73 2.64 18.28
C PHE A 239 6.01 2.58 16.93
N VAL A 240 4.72 2.94 16.88
CA VAL A 240 3.95 3.05 15.63
C VAL A 240 4.68 3.94 14.62
N HIS A 241 5.09 5.13 15.03
CA HIS A 241 5.80 6.06 14.15
C HIS A 241 7.10 5.45 13.59
N ARG A 242 7.86 4.73 14.41
CA ARG A 242 9.12 4.08 13.99
C ARG A 242 8.87 2.95 13.00
N VAL A 243 7.88 2.08 13.27
CA VAL A 243 7.54 0.95 12.40
C VAL A 243 7.01 1.43 11.05
N PHE A 244 6.02 2.33 11.04
CA PHE A 244 5.49 2.90 9.80
C PHE A 244 6.55 3.70 9.04
N GLY A 245 7.33 4.52 9.75
CA GLY A 245 8.30 5.42 9.12
C GLY A 245 9.46 4.67 8.51
N GLY A 246 9.99 3.68 9.24
CA GLY A 246 11.04 2.78 8.76
C GLY A 246 10.55 1.92 7.59
N PHE A 247 9.36 1.34 7.69
CA PHE A 247 8.81 0.49 6.63
C PHE A 247 8.52 1.27 5.35
N ILE A 248 7.81 2.40 5.43
CA ILE A 248 7.43 3.19 4.25
C ILE A 248 8.68 3.78 3.58
N THR A 249 9.59 4.39 4.35
CA THR A 249 10.83 4.96 3.79
C THR A 249 11.71 3.86 3.19
N GLY A 250 11.80 2.71 3.87
CA GLY A 250 12.50 1.54 3.38
C GLY A 250 11.94 1.06 2.05
N LYS A 251 10.61 0.85 1.96
CA LYS A 251 9.97 0.36 0.73
C LYS A 251 10.04 1.35 -0.44
N LEU A 252 9.98 2.65 -0.19
CA LEU A 252 10.19 3.66 -1.24
C LEU A 252 11.62 3.64 -1.79
N LEU A 253 12.62 3.52 -0.92
CA LEU A 253 14.02 3.43 -1.32
C LEU A 253 14.31 2.12 -2.09
N ASP A 254 13.78 1.01 -1.57
CA ASP A 254 13.84 -0.33 -2.16
C ASP A 254 13.26 -0.33 -3.58
N SER A 255 12.05 0.20 -3.73
CA SER A 255 11.35 0.34 -5.01
C SER A 255 12.13 1.19 -6.03
N LEU A 256 12.75 2.27 -5.58
CA LEU A 256 13.59 3.12 -6.43
C LEU A 256 14.83 2.36 -6.92
N ILE A 257 15.52 1.63 -6.03
CA ILE A 257 16.72 0.86 -6.37
C ILE A 257 16.36 -0.26 -7.35
N ILE A 258 15.29 -1.02 -7.09
CA ILE A 258 14.82 -2.10 -7.98
C ILE A 258 14.41 -1.55 -9.35
N GLY A 259 13.72 -0.41 -9.40
CA GLY A 259 13.39 0.25 -10.67
C GLY A 259 14.64 0.62 -11.49
N ILE A 260 15.67 1.16 -10.84
CA ILE A 260 16.94 1.52 -11.49
C ILE A 260 17.69 0.26 -11.96
N ILE A 261 17.80 -0.78 -11.14
CA ILE A 261 18.44 -2.04 -11.54
C ILE A 261 17.71 -2.65 -12.73
N CYS A 262 16.37 -2.69 -12.68
CA CYS A 262 15.54 -3.18 -13.78
C CYS A 262 15.83 -2.39 -15.07
N PHE A 263 15.89 -1.06 -15.00
CA PHE A 263 16.21 -0.20 -16.14
C PHE A 263 17.57 -0.50 -16.75
N VAL A 264 18.62 -0.56 -15.92
CA VAL A 264 19.99 -0.81 -16.39
C VAL A 264 20.11 -2.19 -17.04
N CYS A 265 19.57 -3.24 -16.40
CA CYS A 265 19.66 -4.60 -16.91
C CYS A 265 18.85 -4.80 -18.20
N LEU A 266 17.61 -4.29 -18.25
CA LEU A 266 16.77 -4.41 -19.45
C LEU A 266 17.34 -3.61 -20.63
N ASN A 267 17.95 -2.46 -20.37
CA ASN A 267 18.66 -1.68 -21.37
C ASN A 267 19.86 -2.47 -21.93
N TRP A 268 20.64 -3.10 -21.06
CA TRP A 268 21.78 -3.92 -21.47
C TRP A 268 21.37 -5.15 -22.28
N MET A 269 20.26 -5.78 -21.91
CA MET A 269 19.65 -6.90 -22.65
C MET A 269 18.95 -6.49 -23.96
N LYS A 270 18.89 -5.18 -24.28
CA LYS A 270 18.20 -4.63 -25.47
C LYS A 270 16.74 -5.09 -25.56
N MET A 271 16.05 -5.05 -24.43
CA MET A 271 14.65 -5.45 -24.30
C MET A 271 13.73 -4.37 -24.86
N PRO A 272 12.55 -4.71 -25.40
CA PRO A 272 11.57 -3.70 -25.78
C PRO A 272 10.96 -3.05 -24.53
N TYR A 273 10.48 -1.81 -24.67
CA TYR A 273 9.76 -1.07 -23.62
C TYR A 273 10.51 -0.92 -22.28
N VAL A 274 11.85 -0.86 -22.31
CA VAL A 274 12.72 -0.79 -21.11
C VAL A 274 12.22 0.21 -20.07
N LEU A 275 11.96 1.45 -20.50
CA LEU A 275 11.52 2.52 -19.59
C LEU A 275 10.18 2.21 -18.93
N LEU A 276 9.20 1.76 -19.74
CA LEU A 276 7.85 1.44 -19.26
C LEU A 276 7.89 0.33 -18.22
N VAL A 277 8.55 -0.78 -18.58
CA VAL A 277 8.65 -1.98 -17.76
C VAL A 277 9.36 -1.67 -16.45
N SER A 278 10.45 -0.91 -16.50
CA SER A 278 11.22 -0.57 -15.30
C SER A 278 10.46 0.33 -14.34
N VAL A 279 9.67 1.27 -14.86
CA VAL A 279 8.79 2.11 -14.03
C VAL A 279 7.64 1.29 -13.44
N ILE A 280 7.01 0.42 -14.23
CA ILE A 280 5.95 -0.47 -13.75
C ILE A 280 6.49 -1.37 -12.62
N VAL A 281 7.63 -2.04 -12.84
CA VAL A 281 8.28 -2.90 -11.84
C VAL A 281 8.67 -2.09 -10.61
N GLY A 282 9.30 -0.92 -10.77
CA GLY A 282 9.69 -0.06 -9.66
C GLY A 282 8.50 0.41 -8.81
N VAL A 283 7.44 0.91 -9.44
CA VAL A 283 6.24 1.41 -8.73
C VAL A 283 5.49 0.26 -8.04
N THR A 284 5.34 -0.88 -8.72
CA THR A 284 4.63 -2.03 -8.15
C THR A 284 5.40 -2.68 -7.01
N ASN A 285 6.74 -2.59 -6.97
CA ASN A 285 7.58 -3.12 -5.89
C ASN A 285 7.30 -2.52 -4.49
N VAL A 286 6.57 -1.39 -4.44
CA VAL A 286 6.10 -0.81 -3.18
C VAL A 286 5.19 -1.79 -2.43
N ILE A 287 4.47 -2.67 -3.15
CA ILE A 287 3.64 -3.72 -2.56
C ILE A 287 4.50 -4.98 -2.29
N PRO A 288 4.70 -5.38 -1.03
CA PRO A 288 5.44 -6.60 -0.72
C PRO A 288 4.76 -7.85 -1.29
N PHE A 289 5.53 -8.85 -1.71
CA PHE A 289 5.09 -10.14 -2.29
C PHE A 289 4.31 -10.08 -3.60
N PHE A 290 3.36 -9.15 -3.76
CA PHE A 290 2.50 -9.03 -4.94
C PHE A 290 3.02 -8.04 -5.98
N GLY A 291 3.79 -7.03 -5.57
CA GLY A 291 4.43 -6.08 -6.48
C GLY A 291 5.11 -6.73 -7.68
N PRO A 292 5.95 -7.76 -7.47
CA PRO A 292 6.59 -8.51 -8.55
C PRO A 292 5.61 -9.06 -9.59
N PHE A 293 4.51 -9.68 -9.14
CA PHE A 293 3.51 -10.26 -10.03
C PHE A 293 2.68 -9.19 -10.75
N ILE A 294 2.26 -8.14 -10.02
CA ILE A 294 1.50 -7.03 -10.58
C ILE A 294 2.30 -6.30 -11.66
N GLY A 295 3.62 -6.17 -11.48
CA GLY A 295 4.51 -5.56 -12.47
C GLY A 295 4.91 -6.50 -13.61
N ALA A 296 5.19 -7.77 -13.31
CA ALA A 296 5.67 -8.75 -14.29
C ALA A 296 4.59 -9.14 -15.30
N VAL A 297 3.33 -9.33 -14.89
CA VAL A 297 2.25 -9.78 -15.79
C VAL A 297 2.04 -8.84 -16.98
N PRO A 298 1.74 -7.54 -16.80
CA PRO A 298 1.55 -6.62 -17.92
C PRO A 298 2.85 -6.45 -18.73
N SER A 299 4.01 -6.43 -18.07
CA SER A 299 5.30 -6.28 -18.74
C SER A 299 5.64 -7.49 -19.63
N ALA A 300 5.44 -8.70 -19.12
CA ALA A 300 5.67 -9.94 -19.86
C ALA A 300 4.70 -10.05 -21.04
N PHE A 301 3.43 -9.68 -20.84
CA PHE A 301 2.45 -9.64 -21.92
C PHE A 301 2.88 -8.70 -23.06
N LEU A 302 3.31 -7.46 -22.74
CA LEU A 302 3.81 -6.51 -23.74
C LEU A 302 5.04 -7.04 -24.51
N ILE A 303 5.97 -7.69 -23.80
CA ILE A 303 7.18 -8.24 -24.41
C ILE A 303 6.88 -9.50 -25.24
N LEU A 304 5.94 -10.33 -24.80
CA LEU A 304 5.51 -11.57 -25.47
C LEU A 304 5.01 -11.29 -26.88
N LEU A 305 4.19 -10.24 -27.03
CA LEU A 305 3.66 -9.82 -28.33
C LEU A 305 4.77 -9.41 -29.30
N VAL A 306 5.87 -8.82 -28.81
CA VAL A 306 6.99 -8.42 -29.67
C VAL A 306 7.93 -9.60 -29.95
N SER A 307 8.25 -10.40 -28.94
CA SER A 307 9.15 -11.54 -29.07
C SER A 307 8.97 -12.54 -27.93
N PRO A 308 8.51 -13.78 -28.22
CA PRO A 308 8.38 -14.83 -27.22
C PRO A 308 9.69 -15.16 -26.51
N MET A 309 10.80 -15.19 -27.24
CA MET A 309 12.12 -15.47 -26.65
C MET A 309 12.58 -14.37 -25.70
N LYS A 310 12.35 -13.08 -26.05
CA LYS A 310 12.65 -11.99 -25.12
C LYS A 310 11.74 -12.03 -23.90
N CYS A 311 10.47 -12.42 -24.05
CA CYS A 311 9.58 -12.60 -22.90
C CYS A 311 10.09 -13.68 -21.94
N LEU A 312 10.59 -14.80 -22.47
CA LEU A 312 11.20 -15.83 -21.65
C LEU A 312 12.44 -15.30 -20.89
N TYR A 313 13.33 -14.56 -21.57
CA TYR A 313 14.47 -13.92 -20.91
C TYR A 313 14.05 -12.89 -19.87
N PHE A 314 12.98 -12.13 -20.11
CA PHE A 314 12.40 -11.20 -19.14
C PHE A 314 11.88 -11.94 -17.91
N LEU A 315 11.15 -13.05 -18.08
CA LEU A 315 10.58 -13.83 -16.98
C LEU A 315 11.67 -14.46 -16.12
N ILE A 316 12.73 -14.98 -16.73
CA ILE A 316 13.88 -15.49 -15.97
C ILE A 316 14.56 -14.34 -15.22
N PHE A 317 14.81 -13.21 -15.90
CA PHE A 317 15.44 -12.04 -15.28
C PHE A 317 14.61 -11.47 -14.12
N ILE A 318 13.30 -11.32 -14.28
CA ILE A 318 12.45 -10.76 -13.22
C ILE A 318 12.43 -11.69 -12.02
N VAL A 319 12.39 -13.01 -12.19
CA VAL A 319 12.50 -13.96 -11.08
C VAL A 319 13.83 -13.78 -10.35
N LEU A 320 14.95 -13.65 -11.07
CA LEU A 320 16.27 -13.41 -10.46
C LEU A 320 16.35 -12.07 -9.73
N LEU A 321 15.83 -11.00 -10.34
CA LEU A 321 15.79 -9.67 -9.74
C LEU A 321 14.97 -9.67 -8.45
N GLN A 322 13.86 -10.40 -8.44
CA GLN A 322 12.96 -10.49 -7.29
C GLN A 322 13.51 -11.41 -6.20
N GLN A 323 14.30 -12.42 -6.57
CA GLN A 323 15.04 -13.22 -5.59
C GLN A 323 16.16 -12.39 -4.93
N PHE A 324 16.84 -11.54 -5.70
CA PHE A 324 17.80 -10.58 -5.17
C PHE A 324 17.13 -9.57 -4.23
N ASP A 325 15.96 -9.03 -4.63
CA ASP A 325 15.17 -8.14 -3.79
C ASP A 325 14.78 -8.81 -2.47
N GLY A 326 14.10 -9.95 -2.54
CA GLY A 326 13.57 -10.66 -1.38
C GLY A 326 14.64 -11.18 -0.41
N ASN A 327 15.80 -11.63 -0.92
CA ASN A 327 16.82 -12.27 -0.08
C ASN A 327 17.95 -11.35 0.36
N ILE A 328 18.27 -10.30 -0.41
CA ILE A 328 19.46 -9.47 -0.18
C ILE A 328 19.07 -8.03 0.08
N LEU A 329 18.39 -7.39 -0.87
CA LEU A 329 18.13 -5.95 -0.80
C LEU A 329 17.09 -5.62 0.28
N GLY A 330 15.96 -6.32 0.27
CA GLY A 330 14.86 -6.19 1.21
C GLY A 330 15.32 -6.30 2.66
N PRO A 331 15.99 -7.41 3.08
CA PRO A 331 16.51 -7.53 4.45
C PRO A 331 17.55 -6.45 4.81
N LYS A 332 18.34 -5.96 3.85
CA LYS A 332 19.35 -4.92 4.09
C LYS A 332 18.75 -3.52 4.27
N ILE A 333 17.64 -3.23 3.59
CA ILE A 333 16.94 -1.93 3.67
C ILE A 333 15.89 -1.93 4.79
N LEU A 334 15.06 -2.97 4.86
CA LEU A 334 13.98 -3.09 5.83
C LEU A 334 14.42 -3.69 7.16
N GLY A 335 15.52 -4.44 7.22
CA GLY A 335 16.08 -4.98 8.47
C GLY A 335 15.06 -5.73 9.34
N GLN A 336 15.22 -5.64 10.67
CA GLN A 336 14.26 -6.14 11.66
C GLN A 336 13.04 -5.19 11.87
N SER A 337 12.77 -4.25 10.97
CA SER A 337 11.86 -3.12 11.25
C SER A 337 10.42 -3.54 11.58
N THR A 338 9.98 -4.73 11.17
CA THR A 338 8.64 -5.24 11.45
C THR A 338 8.63 -6.43 12.41
N GLY A 339 9.73 -7.19 12.53
CA GLY A 339 9.84 -8.36 13.43
C GLY A 339 8.79 -9.45 13.20
N LEU A 340 8.05 -9.40 12.09
CA LEU A 340 6.95 -10.30 11.80
C LEU A 340 7.44 -11.56 11.08
N PRO A 341 6.99 -12.75 11.49
CA PRO A 341 7.14 -13.97 10.69
C PRO A 341 6.52 -13.81 9.29
N SER A 342 7.12 -14.43 8.27
CA SER A 342 6.70 -14.29 6.87
C SER A 342 5.22 -14.62 6.63
N PHE A 343 4.69 -15.61 7.35
CA PHE A 343 3.26 -15.95 7.31
C PHE A 343 2.37 -14.74 7.66
N TRP A 344 2.70 -14.02 8.74
CA TRP A 344 1.92 -12.86 9.18
C TRP A 344 2.03 -11.67 8.22
N VAL A 345 3.16 -11.55 7.51
CA VAL A 345 3.31 -10.56 6.44
C VAL A 345 2.35 -10.88 5.29
N LEU A 346 2.34 -12.11 4.79
CA LEU A 346 1.41 -12.53 3.73
C LEU A 346 -0.05 -12.39 4.16
N PHE A 347 -0.39 -12.87 5.35
CA PHE A 347 -1.74 -12.75 5.91
C PHE A 347 -2.19 -11.28 5.99
N SER A 348 -1.31 -10.38 6.46
CA SER A 348 -1.63 -8.96 6.54
C SER A 348 -1.98 -8.37 5.19
N ILE A 349 -1.22 -8.70 4.14
CA ILE A 349 -1.43 -8.14 2.80
C ILE A 349 -2.76 -8.61 2.23
N LEU A 350 -3.10 -9.89 2.40
CA LEU A 350 -4.39 -10.43 1.97
C LEU A 350 -5.56 -9.81 2.73
N LEU A 351 -5.44 -9.69 4.05
CA LEU A 351 -6.49 -9.13 4.90
C LEU A 351 -6.73 -7.64 4.57
N PHE A 352 -5.69 -6.81 4.64
CA PHE A 352 -5.83 -5.38 4.39
C PHE A 352 -6.06 -5.07 2.91
N GLY A 353 -5.56 -5.89 2.00
CA GLY A 353 -5.86 -5.81 0.57
C GLY A 353 -7.33 -6.10 0.27
N GLY A 354 -7.93 -7.10 0.91
CA GLY A 354 -9.36 -7.38 0.78
C GLY A 354 -10.26 -6.29 1.38
N LEU A 355 -9.81 -5.65 2.48
CA LEU A 355 -10.60 -4.63 3.19
C LEU A 355 -10.48 -3.22 2.58
N PHE A 356 -9.28 -2.82 2.17
CA PHE A 356 -8.96 -1.44 1.77
C PHE A 356 -8.31 -1.35 0.38
N GLY A 357 -8.28 -2.45 -0.37
CA GLY A 357 -7.73 -2.50 -1.72
C GLY A 357 -6.22 -2.18 -1.75
N PHE A 358 -5.81 -1.45 -2.80
CA PHE A 358 -4.42 -1.07 -3.04
C PHE A 358 -3.77 -0.35 -1.86
N VAL A 359 -4.47 0.60 -1.24
CA VAL A 359 -3.96 1.35 -0.10
C VAL A 359 -3.72 0.42 1.09
N GLY A 360 -4.63 -0.53 1.31
CA GLY A 360 -4.51 -1.55 2.35
C GLY A 360 -3.26 -2.40 2.20
N MET A 361 -2.91 -2.81 0.97
CA MET A 361 -1.73 -3.63 0.72
C MET A 361 -0.41 -2.92 1.08
N ILE A 362 -0.33 -1.60 0.85
CA ILE A 362 0.88 -0.81 1.16
C ILE A 362 1.09 -0.69 2.68
N ILE A 363 0.02 -0.42 3.43
CA ILE A 363 0.10 -0.21 4.88
C ILE A 363 -0.12 -1.49 5.70
N ALA A 364 -0.37 -2.62 5.04
CA ALA A 364 -0.72 -3.89 5.67
C ALA A 364 0.30 -4.32 6.72
N VAL A 365 1.56 -4.43 6.31
CA VAL A 365 2.65 -4.95 7.13
C VAL A 365 2.90 -4.10 8.38
N PRO A 366 3.07 -2.76 8.29
CA PRO A 366 3.29 -1.95 9.49
C PRO A 366 2.05 -1.93 10.41
N THR A 367 0.84 -1.93 9.84
CA THR A 367 -0.40 -1.98 10.64
C THR A 367 -0.49 -3.29 11.43
N PHE A 368 -0.21 -4.42 10.77
CA PHE A 368 -0.22 -5.72 11.42
C PHE A 368 0.91 -5.86 12.44
N ALA A 369 2.11 -5.32 12.16
CA ALA A 369 3.23 -5.34 13.09
C ALA A 369 2.92 -4.59 14.39
N VAL A 370 2.22 -3.45 14.29
CA VAL A 370 1.75 -2.71 15.47
C VAL A 370 0.72 -3.53 16.26
N GLY A 371 -0.27 -4.11 15.60
CA GLY A 371 -1.26 -4.97 16.27
C GLY A 371 -0.63 -6.18 16.94
N TYR A 372 0.30 -6.85 16.26
CA TYR A 372 1.05 -8.00 16.76
C TYR A 372 1.90 -7.62 17.98
N SER A 373 2.61 -6.49 17.93
CA SER A 373 3.41 -5.98 19.05
C SER A 373 2.54 -5.64 20.25
N MET A 374 1.40 -4.98 20.03
CA MET A 374 0.45 -4.64 21.08
C MET A 374 -0.12 -5.90 21.75
N LEU A 375 -0.51 -6.91 20.96
CA LEU A 375 -1.00 -8.18 21.48
C LEU A 375 0.11 -8.91 22.26
N SER A 376 1.32 -8.98 21.72
CA SER A 376 2.48 -9.58 22.40
C SER A 376 2.79 -8.87 23.73
N GLY A 377 2.67 -7.53 23.76
CA GLY A 377 2.80 -6.73 24.98
C GLY A 377 1.74 -7.06 26.03
N LEU A 378 0.47 -7.24 25.63
CA LEU A 378 -0.60 -7.64 26.53
C LEU A 378 -0.39 -9.05 27.10
N VAL A 379 0.00 -10.02 26.27
CA VAL A 379 0.32 -11.39 26.70
C VAL A 379 1.49 -11.37 27.68
N ASN A 380 2.57 -10.68 27.37
CA ASN A 380 3.75 -10.59 28.24
C ASN A 380 3.44 -9.90 29.58
N ARG A 381 2.54 -8.90 29.60
CA ARG A 381 2.08 -8.28 30.85
C ARG A 381 1.25 -9.26 31.68
N ALA A 382 0.38 -10.04 31.06
CA ALA A 382 -0.42 -11.06 31.74
C ALA A 382 0.46 -12.17 32.33
N LEU A 383 1.48 -12.64 31.59
CA LEU A 383 2.43 -13.64 32.05
C LEU A 383 3.30 -13.12 33.21
N ARG A 384 3.81 -11.88 33.14
CA ARG A 384 4.54 -11.26 34.26
C ARG A 384 3.70 -11.17 35.52
N LYS A 385 2.42 -10.83 35.41
CA LYS A 385 1.51 -10.77 36.56
C LYS A 385 1.33 -12.14 37.22
N LYS A 386 1.48 -13.23 36.46
CA LYS A 386 1.44 -14.60 36.94
C LYS A 386 2.82 -15.16 37.33
N GLU A 387 3.88 -14.38 37.16
CA GLU A 387 5.29 -14.80 37.32
C GLU A 387 5.66 -16.01 36.43
N LEU A 388 5.09 -16.06 35.23
CA LEU A 388 5.38 -17.10 34.23
C LEU A 388 6.44 -16.62 33.23
N SER A 389 7.07 -17.56 32.55
CA SER A 389 8.14 -17.31 31.58
C SER A 389 7.61 -16.53 30.39
N LEU A 390 8.44 -15.65 29.84
CA LEU A 390 8.14 -14.89 28.62
C LEU A 390 8.70 -15.57 27.37
N ASN A 391 9.55 -16.58 27.53
CA ASN A 391 10.16 -17.27 26.41
C ASN A 391 9.16 -18.26 25.82
N THR A 392 8.77 -18.05 24.57
CA THR A 392 7.84 -18.93 23.85
C THR A 392 8.32 -20.39 23.82
N ASN A 393 9.64 -20.63 23.82
CA ASN A 393 10.21 -21.97 23.83
C ASN A 393 9.88 -22.77 25.10
N ASP A 394 9.60 -22.12 26.23
CA ASP A 394 9.27 -22.81 27.48
C ASP A 394 7.86 -23.43 27.43
N TYR A 395 7.03 -22.96 26.49
CA TYR A 395 5.68 -23.44 26.23
C TYR A 395 5.60 -24.47 25.09
N LYS A 396 6.73 -24.79 24.44
CA LYS A 396 6.77 -25.90 23.47
C LYS A 396 6.59 -27.22 24.21
N ASP A 397 5.73 -28.08 23.67
CA ASP A 397 5.42 -29.40 24.22
C ASP A 397 4.91 -29.37 25.68
N LEU A 398 4.34 -28.24 26.10
CA LEU A 398 3.79 -28.06 27.45
C LEU A 398 2.42 -28.73 27.56
N LYS A 399 2.23 -29.63 28.52
CA LYS A 399 0.91 -30.20 28.86
C LYS A 399 0.11 -29.27 29.76
N HIS A 400 0.70 -28.87 30.88
CA HIS A 400 0.11 -27.91 31.83
C HIS A 400 1.20 -27.30 32.73
N ILE A 401 0.85 -26.26 33.48
CA ILE A 401 1.72 -25.64 34.49
C ILE A 401 1.17 -26.02 35.86
N ASP A 402 2.02 -26.57 36.74
CA ASP A 402 1.67 -26.84 38.13
C ASP A 402 1.42 -25.50 38.86
N GLU A 403 0.22 -25.30 39.41
CA GLU A 403 -0.18 -24.03 40.03
C GLU A 403 0.59 -23.71 41.32
N GLU A 404 0.98 -24.73 42.09
CA GLU A 404 1.68 -24.56 43.37
C GLU A 404 3.18 -24.36 43.16
N LYS A 405 3.77 -25.16 42.26
CA LYS A 405 5.23 -25.14 42.03
C LYS A 405 5.65 -24.22 40.88
N LYS A 406 4.70 -23.73 40.09
CA LYS A 406 4.94 -22.99 38.83
C LYS A 406 5.91 -23.71 37.89
N THR A 407 5.88 -25.05 37.90
CA THR A 407 6.75 -25.89 37.07
C THR A 407 6.05 -26.25 35.76
N TYR A 408 6.83 -26.32 34.68
CA TYR A 408 6.36 -26.59 33.33
C TYR A 408 6.35 -28.10 33.09
N MET A 409 5.17 -28.72 33.10
CA MET A 409 5.01 -30.16 32.93
C MET A 409 4.91 -30.49 31.44
N ARG A 410 5.89 -31.25 30.92
CA ARG A 410 6.00 -31.62 29.50
C ARG A 410 5.50 -33.04 29.23
#